data_AF-A0A833ZQE4-F1
#
_entry.id   AF-A0A833ZQE4-F1
#
_cell.length_a   1.000
_cell.length_b   1.000
_cell.length_c   1.000
_cell.angle_alpha   90.00
_cell.angle_beta   90.00
_cell.angle_gamma   90.00
#
_symmetry.space_group_name_H-M   'P 1'
#
loop_
_entity.id
_entity.type
_entity.pdbx_description
1 polymer ?
#
loop_
_entity_poly.entity_id
_entity_poly.type
_entity_poly.pdbx_seq_one_letter_code
_entity_poly.pdbx_strand_id
1 'polypeptide(L)'
;MEEYSAFRVFWKSREWDEKTSTFDSDEEIPPLPKKLIIKKDTLTSDYEDHDEQTSDQGITCPCSICKRRIGLPELFLHKKQHAALATLGLPQKGDSKPAPSVIANQRQLAITKLLSSFTFTEKVLQNINNAVELLWKKQIPAYHNIDNIHNSSIYPQKICHLLIKGVAICDDRNATWKVDMNDKFTVVNNFGNKPNVCFFGLFDGHHGASAADLTSMELPVLLLHQLSRFDPSYQMTTEEQKLISSFHTVFREEYRAMEVLFSMKKRKEFRRELENIHKAFAKAFWRMDRLLRLGRKEVSRVQWSGCSAVACILECKIKSPYTKSQRGTTDRNGWPKRLPQIIYGELHVANTGASDLISF
;
A
#
# COMPACT_ATOMS: atom_id res chain seq x y z
N MET A 1 -56.48 5.49 -1.96
CA MET A 1 -55.95 4.60 -3.00
C MET A 1 -55.31 5.51 -4.02
N GLU A 2 -54.09 5.93 -3.72
CA GLU A 2 -53.26 6.87 -4.49
C GLU A 2 -51.83 6.40 -4.30
N GLU A 3 -51.05 6.26 -5.38
CA GLU A 3 -49.86 7.09 -5.61
C GLU A 3 -48.93 6.56 -6.72
N TYR A 4 -48.54 7.51 -7.58
CA TYR A 4 -47.29 7.70 -8.34
C TYR A 4 -46.88 6.79 -9.51
N SER A 5 -47.04 7.41 -10.69
CA SER A 5 -46.44 7.12 -11.99
C SER A 5 -45.18 7.97 -12.22
N ALA A 6 -44.24 7.38 -12.96
CA ALA A 6 -43.16 7.97 -13.79
C ALA A 6 -42.00 8.70 -13.10
N PHE A 7 -40.76 8.29 -13.43
CA PHE A 7 -39.75 9.15 -14.10
C PHE A 7 -38.60 8.29 -14.66
N ARG A 8 -38.58 8.12 -15.99
CA ARG A 8 -37.41 7.72 -16.79
C ARG A 8 -36.55 8.96 -17.00
N VAL A 9 -35.26 8.91 -16.70
CA VAL A 9 -34.34 10.04 -16.97
C VAL A 9 -33.58 9.78 -18.27
N PHE A 10 -33.79 10.70 -19.20
CA PHE A 10 -33.26 10.79 -20.56
C PHE A 10 -31.90 11.49 -20.51
N TRP A 11 -30.84 10.89 -21.06
CA TRP A 11 -29.58 11.61 -21.31
C TRP A 11 -29.69 12.32 -22.66
N LYS A 12 -29.84 13.65 -22.65
CA LYS A 12 -29.71 14.49 -23.86
C LYS A 12 -28.23 14.82 -24.08
N SER A 13 -27.74 14.49 -25.27
CA SER A 13 -26.48 14.99 -25.85
C SER A 13 -26.50 16.52 -25.92
N ARG A 14 -25.39 17.15 -25.55
CA ARG A 14 -25.21 18.60 -25.67
C ARG A 14 -24.50 18.89 -26.99
N GLU A 15 -25.28 19.22 -28.01
CA GLU A 15 -24.80 19.86 -29.24
C GLU A 15 -24.21 21.23 -28.88
N TRP A 16 -23.06 21.55 -29.49
CA TRP A 16 -22.49 22.89 -29.49
C TRP A 16 -22.99 23.58 -30.75
N ASP A 17 -23.90 24.53 -30.58
CA ASP A 17 -24.37 25.38 -31.67
C ASP A 17 -23.30 26.39 -32.09
N GLU A 18 -23.02 26.38 -33.39
CA GLU A 18 -22.38 27.46 -34.13
C GLU A 18 -23.13 28.79 -33.90
N LYS A 19 -22.40 29.82 -33.48
CA LYS A 19 -22.81 31.21 -33.74
C LYS A 19 -21.63 32.00 -34.28
N THR A 20 -21.78 32.31 -35.56
CA THR A 20 -21.13 33.36 -36.34
C THR A 20 -21.23 34.72 -35.64
N SER A 21 -20.13 35.46 -35.68
CA SER A 21 -20.05 36.87 -35.32
C SER A 21 -19.05 37.53 -36.27
N THR A 22 -19.58 38.15 -37.32
CA THR A 22 -18.93 39.03 -38.29
C THR A 22 -18.51 40.35 -37.67
N PHE A 23 -17.25 40.78 -37.89
CA PHE A 23 -16.87 42.16 -38.21
C PHE A 23 -15.48 42.15 -38.86
N ASP A 24 -15.44 42.57 -40.13
CA ASP A 24 -14.26 42.76 -40.98
C ASP A 24 -13.50 44.05 -40.65
N SER A 25 -12.18 44.04 -40.85
CA SER A 25 -11.49 45.03 -41.71
C SER A 25 -10.02 44.64 -41.93
N ASP A 26 -9.66 44.57 -43.21
CA ASP A 26 -8.36 44.22 -43.81
C ASP A 26 -7.22 45.20 -43.52
N GLU A 27 -5.99 44.69 -43.47
CA GLU A 27 -4.83 45.28 -44.16
C GLU A 27 -3.74 44.21 -44.42
N GLU A 28 -3.35 44.07 -45.69
CA GLU A 28 -2.36 43.14 -46.27
C GLU A 28 -0.89 43.52 -45.89
N ILE A 29 0.12 42.63 -45.94
CA ILE A 29 1.11 42.37 -47.03
C ILE A 29 2.37 41.74 -46.32
N PRO A 30 3.35 40.97 -46.89
CA PRO A 30 3.42 39.88 -47.88
C PRO A 30 4.19 38.60 -47.33
N PRO A 31 4.38 37.51 -48.12
CA PRO A 31 5.21 36.36 -47.73
C PRO A 31 6.63 36.36 -48.32
N LEU A 32 7.64 35.91 -47.55
CA LEU A 32 9.02 35.61 -48.01
C LEU A 32 9.61 34.41 -47.20
N PRO A 33 10.66 33.71 -47.69
CA PRO A 33 10.65 32.27 -47.90
C PRO A 33 11.77 31.48 -47.19
N LYS A 34 11.60 30.15 -47.23
CA LYS A 34 12.56 29.03 -47.14
C LYS A 34 13.99 29.31 -46.64
N LYS A 35 14.41 28.54 -45.62
CA LYS A 35 15.77 27.99 -45.56
C LYS A 35 15.73 26.46 -45.45
N LEU A 36 16.08 25.83 -46.57
CA LEU A 36 16.64 24.50 -46.67
C LEU A 36 18.00 24.49 -45.95
N ILE A 37 18.25 23.48 -45.11
CA ILE A 37 19.61 23.01 -44.84
C ILE A 37 19.67 21.55 -45.30
N ILE A 38 20.43 21.36 -46.37
CA ILE A 38 20.89 20.10 -46.95
C ILE A 38 22.19 19.70 -46.24
N LYS A 39 22.29 18.44 -45.82
CA LYS A 39 23.53 17.62 -45.76
C LYS A 39 23.05 16.19 -46.02
N LYS A 40 23.08 15.66 -47.25
CA LYS A 40 24.19 15.14 -48.08
C LYS A 40 25.10 14.15 -47.35
N ASP A 41 25.03 12.94 -47.88
CA ASP A 41 25.69 11.68 -47.53
C ASP A 41 27.17 11.75 -47.21
N THR A 42 27.62 10.84 -46.35
CA THR A 42 29.00 10.32 -46.43
C THR A 42 29.03 8.82 -46.12
N LEU A 43 29.49 8.12 -47.15
CA LEU A 43 30.12 6.80 -47.23
C LEU A 43 30.48 6.05 -45.93
N THR A 44 30.17 4.75 -45.99
CA THR A 44 30.92 3.60 -45.49
C THR A 44 32.40 3.86 -45.13
N SER A 45 32.78 3.54 -43.89
CA SER A 45 34.14 3.15 -43.52
C SER A 45 34.06 2.23 -42.31
N ASP A 46 34.70 1.09 -42.45
CA ASP A 46 34.87 0.01 -41.48
C ASP A 46 35.42 0.53 -40.14
N TYR A 47 34.88 0.00 -39.03
CA TYR A 47 35.51 0.11 -37.72
C TYR A 47 35.51 -1.26 -37.05
N GLU A 48 36.73 -1.71 -36.81
CA GLU A 48 37.08 -2.92 -36.08
C GLU A 48 36.60 -2.85 -34.63
N ASP A 49 36.03 -3.98 -34.24
CA ASP A 49 36.07 -4.67 -32.95
C ASP A 49 36.87 -3.99 -31.82
N HIS A 50 36.16 -3.48 -30.82
CA HIS A 50 36.67 -3.44 -29.46
C HIS A 50 35.54 -3.77 -28.48
N ASP A 51 35.58 -5.03 -28.04
CA ASP A 51 34.96 -5.55 -26.83
C ASP A 51 35.22 -4.63 -25.61
N GLU A 52 34.20 -3.91 -25.15
CA GLU A 52 34.10 -3.48 -23.76
C GLU A 52 33.04 -4.34 -23.05
N GLN A 53 33.49 -5.52 -22.61
CA GLN A 53 32.80 -6.35 -21.64
C GLN A 53 32.76 -5.62 -20.28
N THR A 54 31.71 -4.83 -20.06
CA THR A 54 31.27 -4.48 -18.70
C THR A 54 30.18 -5.47 -18.30
N SER A 55 30.59 -6.60 -17.73
CA SER A 55 29.69 -7.58 -17.14
C SER A 55 29.07 -7.02 -15.85
N ASP A 56 28.04 -6.20 -15.99
CA ASP A 56 27.14 -5.88 -14.88
C ASP A 56 26.29 -7.12 -14.58
N GLN A 57 26.84 -8.04 -13.77
CA GLN A 57 26.14 -9.25 -13.36
C GLN A 57 25.07 -8.89 -12.33
N GLY A 58 23.96 -8.35 -12.83
CA GLY A 58 22.76 -8.06 -12.08
C GLY A 58 22.30 -9.29 -11.31
N ILE A 59 22.00 -9.11 -10.02
CA ILE A 59 21.51 -10.17 -9.14
C ILE A 59 20.22 -10.76 -9.75
N THR A 60 20.16 -12.08 -9.92
CA THR A 60 18.98 -12.80 -10.41
C THR A 60 18.36 -13.68 -9.33
N CYS A 61 17.04 -13.81 -9.34
CA CYS A 61 16.32 -14.69 -8.42
C CYS A 61 15.27 -15.54 -9.17
N PRO A 62 14.95 -16.75 -8.70
CA PRO A 62 13.95 -17.60 -9.32
C PRO A 62 12.53 -17.11 -9.03
N CYS A 63 11.69 -17.01 -10.05
CA CYS A 63 10.26 -16.73 -9.89
C CYS A 63 9.57 -17.89 -9.15
N SER A 64 8.75 -17.57 -8.15
CA SER A 64 8.01 -18.58 -7.39
C SER A 64 7.02 -19.40 -8.23
N ILE A 65 6.48 -18.80 -9.30
CA ILE A 65 5.43 -19.37 -10.16
C ILE A 65 6.02 -20.22 -11.29
N CYS A 66 6.89 -19.64 -12.13
CA CYS A 66 7.44 -20.32 -13.31
C CYS A 66 8.86 -20.88 -13.12
N LYS A 67 9.49 -20.64 -11.97
CA LYS A 67 10.86 -21.07 -11.61
C LYS A 67 11.99 -20.52 -12.49
N ARG A 68 11.72 -19.62 -13.43
CA ARG A 68 12.76 -18.94 -14.23
C ARG A 68 13.58 -17.99 -13.37
N ARG A 69 14.87 -17.86 -13.64
CA ARG A 69 15.74 -16.82 -13.05
C ARG A 69 15.50 -15.49 -13.74
N ILE A 70 15.29 -14.45 -12.96
CA ILE A 70 14.89 -13.12 -13.44
C ILE A 70 15.74 -12.09 -12.70
N GLY A 71 16.22 -11.08 -13.41
CA GLY A 71 16.88 -9.94 -12.79
C GLY A 71 15.95 -9.25 -11.79
N LEU A 72 16.50 -8.72 -10.71
CA LEU A 72 15.70 -8.01 -9.69
C LEU A 72 14.80 -6.91 -10.29
N PRO A 73 15.23 -6.07 -11.26
CA PRO A 73 14.37 -5.04 -11.84
C PRO A 73 13.15 -5.60 -12.58
N GLU A 74 13.29 -6.75 -13.26
CA GLU A 74 12.24 -7.33 -14.09
C GLU A 74 11.28 -8.24 -13.29
N LEU A 75 11.64 -8.63 -12.06
CA LEU A 75 10.88 -9.58 -11.25
C LEU A 75 9.45 -9.11 -10.98
N PHE A 76 9.26 -7.82 -10.71
CA PHE A 76 7.94 -7.25 -10.44
C PHE A 76 7.04 -7.34 -11.67
N LEU A 77 7.54 -6.87 -12.82
CA LEU A 77 6.80 -6.92 -14.09
C LEU A 77 6.46 -8.36 -14.47
N HIS A 78 7.42 -9.27 -14.29
CA HIS A 78 7.20 -10.68 -14.57
C HIS A 78 6.09 -11.29 -13.70
N LYS A 79 6.03 -10.95 -12.40
CA LYS A 79 4.92 -11.38 -11.53
C LYS A 79 3.59 -10.78 -11.96
N LYS A 80 3.56 -9.52 -12.40
CA LYS A 80 2.34 -8.89 -12.93
C LYS A 80 1.86 -9.55 -14.23
N GLN A 81 2.78 -10.02 -15.08
CA GLN A 81 2.42 -10.81 -16.25
C GLN A 81 1.73 -12.12 -15.88
N HIS A 82 2.21 -12.84 -14.85
CA HIS A 82 1.50 -14.02 -14.34
C HIS A 82 0.09 -13.70 -13.85
N ALA A 83 -0.07 -12.61 -13.12
CA ALA A 83 -1.39 -12.17 -12.66
C ALA A 83 -2.33 -11.81 -13.82
N ALA A 84 -1.82 -11.14 -14.86
CA ALA A 84 -2.59 -10.79 -16.05
C ALA A 84 -2.99 -12.04 -16.86
N LEU A 85 -2.07 -12.99 -17.06
CA LEU A 85 -2.38 -14.29 -17.69
C LEU A 85 -3.44 -15.04 -16.90
N ALA A 86 -3.32 -15.10 -15.58
CA ALA A 86 -4.31 -15.71 -14.70
C ALA A 86 -5.69 -15.04 -14.82
N THR A 87 -5.73 -13.71 -14.94
CA THR A 87 -6.96 -12.93 -15.08
C THR A 87 -7.71 -13.25 -16.38
N LEU A 88 -6.97 -13.55 -17.45
CA LEU A 88 -7.53 -13.97 -18.74
C LEU A 88 -7.68 -15.50 -18.89
N GLY A 89 -7.40 -16.28 -17.84
CA GLY A 89 -7.47 -17.74 -17.89
C GLY A 89 -6.44 -18.39 -18.82
N LEU A 90 -5.34 -17.68 -19.11
CA LEU A 90 -4.26 -18.15 -19.98
C LEU A 90 -3.22 -18.96 -19.19
N PRO A 91 -2.56 -19.95 -19.85
CA PRO A 91 -1.53 -20.75 -19.20
C PRO A 91 -0.33 -19.88 -18.79
N GLN A 92 0.11 -20.04 -17.54
CA GLN A 92 1.24 -19.31 -16.95
C GLN A 92 2.60 -19.93 -17.32
N LYS A 93 2.61 -21.17 -17.82
CA LYS A 93 3.80 -21.90 -18.26
C LYS A 93 3.91 -21.82 -19.78
N GLY A 94 4.55 -20.77 -20.28
CA GLY A 94 4.86 -20.62 -21.70
C GLY A 94 5.99 -19.63 -21.90
N ASP A 95 7.01 -20.01 -22.68
CA ASP A 95 8.17 -19.16 -22.98
C ASP A 95 7.83 -18.01 -23.94
N SER A 96 6.72 -18.14 -24.66
CA SER A 96 6.23 -17.14 -25.61
C SER A 96 5.06 -16.34 -25.07
N LYS A 97 5.12 -15.01 -25.22
CA LYS A 97 3.95 -14.14 -25.04
C LYS A 97 2.80 -14.62 -25.94
N PRO A 98 1.56 -14.71 -25.45
CA PRO A 98 0.43 -15.13 -26.26
C PRO A 98 0.20 -14.14 -27.41
N ALA A 99 -0.20 -14.65 -28.58
CA ALA A 99 -0.47 -13.81 -29.74
C ALA A 99 -1.60 -12.80 -29.45
N PRO A 100 -1.57 -11.59 -30.05
CA PRO A 100 -2.59 -10.56 -29.79
C PRO A 100 -4.03 -11.03 -30.05
N SER A 101 -4.24 -11.90 -31.05
CA SER A 101 -5.53 -12.51 -31.36
C SER A 101 -6.04 -13.41 -30.23
N VAL A 102 -5.16 -14.17 -29.58
CA VAL A 102 -5.51 -15.03 -28.43
C VAL A 102 -5.91 -14.19 -27.23
N ILE A 103 -5.20 -13.08 -26.97
CA ILE A 103 -5.54 -12.14 -25.89
C ILE A 103 -6.91 -11.50 -26.14
N ALA A 104 -7.19 -11.05 -27.37
CA ALA A 104 -8.47 -10.46 -27.74
C ALA A 104 -9.63 -11.44 -27.54
N ASN A 105 -9.48 -12.69 -27.99
CA ASN A 105 -10.48 -13.74 -27.84
C ASN A 105 -10.73 -14.06 -26.36
N GLN A 106 -9.67 -14.18 -25.55
CA GLN A 106 -9.83 -14.45 -24.12
C GLN A 106 -10.46 -13.28 -23.36
N ARG A 107 -10.15 -12.03 -23.74
CA ARG A 107 -10.85 -10.86 -23.19
C ARG A 107 -12.35 -10.96 -23.44
N GLN A 108 -12.74 -11.27 -24.67
CA GLN A 108 -14.15 -11.36 -25.04
C GLN A 108 -14.84 -12.50 -24.28
N LEU A 109 -14.21 -13.67 -24.19
CA LEU A 109 -14.71 -14.80 -23.40
C LEU A 109 -14.86 -14.45 -21.90
N ALA A 110 -13.88 -13.76 -21.32
CA ALA A 110 -13.91 -13.34 -19.91
C ALA A 110 -15.07 -12.35 -19.65
N ILE A 111 -15.29 -11.39 -20.54
CA ILE A 111 -16.38 -10.42 -20.45
C ILE A 111 -17.73 -11.11 -20.64
N THR A 112 -17.87 -11.99 -21.65
CA THR A 112 -19.11 -12.75 -21.87
C THR A 112 -19.44 -13.62 -20.66
N LYS A 113 -18.43 -14.29 -20.07
CA LYS A 113 -18.60 -15.07 -18.84
C LYS A 113 -19.06 -14.18 -17.68
N LEU A 114 -18.44 -13.01 -17.50
CA LEU A 114 -18.81 -12.05 -16.46
C LEU A 114 -20.26 -11.54 -16.59
N LEU A 115 -20.69 -11.26 -17.83
CA LEU A 115 -22.07 -10.84 -18.12
C LEU A 115 -23.05 -11.99 -17.86
N SER A 116 -22.67 -13.23 -18.21
CA SER A 116 -23.52 -14.42 -17.98
C SER A 116 -23.64 -14.83 -16.51
N SER A 117 -22.65 -14.49 -15.66
CA SER A 117 -22.63 -14.88 -14.25
C SER A 117 -23.28 -13.85 -13.30
N PHE A 118 -23.78 -12.71 -13.81
CA PHE A 118 -24.30 -11.58 -13.01
C PHE A 118 -23.33 -11.04 -11.93
N THR A 119 -22.04 -11.39 -12.00
CA THR A 119 -20.98 -10.91 -11.08
C THR A 119 -20.28 -9.66 -11.61
N PHE A 120 -20.96 -8.91 -12.48
CA PHE A 120 -20.40 -7.73 -13.12
C PHE A 120 -20.18 -6.61 -12.10
N THR A 121 -18.94 -6.14 -12.01
CA THR A 121 -18.59 -4.90 -11.32
C THR A 121 -17.60 -4.13 -12.18
N GLU A 122 -17.66 -2.80 -12.12
CA GLU A 122 -16.74 -1.92 -12.84
C GLU A 122 -15.28 -2.24 -12.52
N LYS A 123 -14.99 -2.57 -11.25
CA LYS A 123 -13.65 -3.01 -10.80
C LYS A 123 -13.17 -4.26 -11.52
N VAL A 124 -14.04 -5.26 -11.72
CA VAL A 124 -13.66 -6.50 -12.41
C VAL A 124 -13.43 -6.26 -13.89
N LEU A 125 -14.26 -5.43 -14.54
CA LEU A 125 -14.04 -5.03 -15.93
C LEU A 125 -12.72 -4.26 -16.09
N GLN A 126 -12.43 -3.33 -15.18
CA GLN A 126 -11.17 -2.59 -15.18
C GLN A 126 -9.96 -3.51 -15.02
N ASN A 127 -10.04 -4.52 -14.15
CA ASN A 127 -8.98 -5.51 -13.99
C ASN A 127 -8.73 -6.30 -15.29
N ILE A 128 -9.78 -6.70 -16.00
CA ILE A 128 -9.66 -7.38 -17.30
C ILE A 128 -9.00 -6.47 -18.33
N ASN A 129 -9.42 -5.20 -18.43
CA ASN A 129 -8.81 -4.23 -19.34
C ASN A 129 -7.33 -3.99 -19.02
N ASN A 130 -6.99 -3.81 -17.75
CA ASN A 130 -5.61 -3.62 -17.29
C ASN A 130 -4.73 -4.85 -17.62
N ALA A 131 -5.27 -6.07 -17.48
CA ALA A 131 -4.56 -7.30 -17.81
C ALA A 131 -4.25 -7.38 -19.33
N VAL A 132 -5.20 -7.02 -20.18
CA VAL A 132 -5.03 -7.00 -21.64
C VAL A 132 -3.99 -5.98 -22.05
N GLU A 133 -4.07 -4.75 -21.51
CA GLU A 133 -3.06 -3.73 -21.78
C GLU A 133 -1.66 -4.17 -21.38
N LEU A 134 -1.51 -4.82 -20.21
CA LEU A 134 -0.22 -5.29 -19.72
C LEU A 134 0.38 -6.40 -20.60
N LEU A 135 -0.46 -7.23 -21.23
CA LEU A 135 -0.01 -8.29 -22.14
C LEU A 135 0.26 -7.79 -23.56
N TRP A 136 -0.43 -6.73 -24.03
CA TRP A 136 -0.23 -6.15 -25.36
C TRP A 136 0.96 -5.19 -25.45
N LYS A 137 1.28 -4.47 -24.38
CA LYS A 137 2.34 -3.45 -24.42
C LYS A 137 3.73 -4.08 -24.63
N LYS A 138 4.42 -3.66 -25.71
CA LYS A 138 5.88 -3.87 -25.90
C LYS A 138 6.70 -2.97 -24.97
N GLN A 139 6.18 -1.79 -24.67
CA GLN A 139 6.81 -0.78 -23.83
C GLN A 139 5.88 -0.41 -22.69
N ILE A 140 6.47 -0.33 -21.51
CA ILE A 140 5.77 -0.16 -20.25
C ILE A 140 5.07 1.20 -20.28
N PRO A 141 3.75 1.29 -20.00
CA PRO A 141 3.12 2.60 -19.88
C PRO A 141 3.74 3.32 -18.68
N ALA A 142 3.94 4.64 -18.76
CA ALA A 142 4.80 5.40 -17.84
C ALA A 142 4.52 5.16 -16.33
N TYR A 143 3.30 4.78 -15.95
CA TYR A 143 2.91 4.45 -14.57
C TYR A 143 3.38 3.08 -14.06
N HIS A 144 3.81 2.19 -14.95
CA HIS A 144 4.44 0.91 -14.62
C HIS A 144 5.95 0.97 -14.87
N ASN A 145 6.45 2.04 -15.48
CA ASN A 145 7.84 2.10 -15.88
C ASN A 145 8.72 2.34 -14.66
N ILE A 146 9.47 1.30 -14.32
CA ILE A 146 10.51 1.28 -13.28
C ILE A 146 11.62 2.28 -13.64
N ASP A 147 11.73 2.73 -14.90
CA ASP A 147 12.68 3.78 -15.27
C ASP A 147 12.34 5.17 -14.68
N ASN A 148 11.10 5.39 -14.20
CA ASN A 148 10.74 6.62 -13.47
C ASN A 148 11.20 6.60 -12.00
N ILE A 149 11.88 5.55 -11.54
CA ILE A 149 12.50 5.40 -10.21
C ILE A 149 13.65 6.40 -9.98
N HIS A 150 13.98 7.25 -10.95
CA HIS A 150 14.91 8.36 -10.75
C HIS A 150 14.60 9.23 -9.51
N ASN A 151 13.36 9.20 -8.99
CA ASN A 151 12.96 9.88 -7.75
C ASN A 151 12.46 8.93 -6.64
N SER A 152 12.92 7.67 -6.57
CA SER A 152 12.65 6.85 -5.38
C SER A 152 13.56 7.29 -4.24
N SER A 153 12.99 7.67 -3.10
CA SER A 153 13.80 7.89 -1.91
C SER A 153 13.80 6.65 -1.03
N ILE A 154 14.99 6.26 -0.60
CA ILE A 154 15.17 5.16 0.35
C ILE A 154 15.56 5.76 1.68
N TYR A 155 14.69 5.59 2.68
CA TYR A 155 14.93 6.03 4.04
C TYR A 155 15.30 4.83 4.91
N PRO A 156 16.59 4.63 5.25
CA PRO A 156 16.97 3.60 6.21
C PRO A 156 16.44 3.99 7.59
N GLN A 157 15.74 3.08 8.26
CA GLN A 157 15.20 3.30 9.60
C GLN A 157 16.05 2.57 10.63
N LYS A 158 16.51 3.32 11.64
CA LYS A 158 17.20 2.72 12.79
C LYS A 158 16.15 2.05 13.68
N ILE A 159 16.22 0.74 13.79
CA ILE A 159 15.28 -0.05 14.59
C ILE A 159 15.99 -0.71 15.76
N CYS A 160 15.38 -0.61 16.93
CA CYS A 160 15.86 -1.21 18.17
C CYS A 160 15.01 -2.45 18.51
N HIS A 161 15.13 -3.51 17.70
CA HIS A 161 14.35 -4.74 17.87
C HIS A 161 15.18 -5.98 17.52
N LEU A 162 15.25 -6.96 18.44
CA LEU A 162 16.12 -8.15 18.30
C LEU A 162 15.88 -8.98 17.03
N LEU A 163 14.65 -9.02 16.52
CA LEU A 163 14.29 -9.80 15.33
C LEU A 163 14.47 -9.04 14.00
N ILE A 164 14.67 -7.73 14.05
CA ILE A 164 14.76 -6.90 12.84
C ILE A 164 16.22 -6.57 12.58
N LYS A 165 16.75 -7.04 11.44
CA LYS A 165 18.12 -6.75 11.00
C LYS A 165 18.25 -5.42 10.26
N GLY A 166 17.16 -4.93 9.67
CA GLY A 166 17.11 -3.66 8.97
C GLY A 166 15.71 -3.40 8.44
N VAL A 167 15.36 -2.12 8.34
CA VAL A 167 14.14 -1.65 7.65
C VAL A 167 14.53 -0.46 6.79
N ALA A 168 13.98 -0.45 5.59
CA ALA A 168 14.06 0.64 4.66
C ALA A 168 12.66 0.97 4.18
N ILE A 169 12.43 2.25 3.92
CA ILE A 169 11.17 2.73 3.38
C ILE A 169 11.48 3.30 2.03
N CYS A 170 10.77 2.80 1.02
CA CYS A 170 10.85 3.27 -0.34
C CYS A 170 9.54 3.94 -0.67
N ASP A 171 9.62 5.19 -1.10
CA ASP A 171 8.51 5.90 -1.69
C ASP A 171 8.77 6.08 -3.20
N ASP A 172 7.73 5.90 -4.00
CA ASP A 172 7.79 6.11 -5.45
C ASP A 172 6.77 7.19 -5.82
N ARG A 173 7.28 8.37 -6.19
CA ARG A 173 6.45 9.50 -6.55
C ARG A 173 6.22 9.48 -8.06
N ASN A 174 5.03 9.07 -8.46
CA ASN A 174 4.57 9.28 -9.83
C ASN A 174 4.17 10.75 -10.05
N ALA A 175 5.16 11.59 -10.34
CA ALA A 175 5.00 13.03 -10.53
C ALA A 175 4.01 13.40 -11.65
N THR A 176 3.74 12.47 -12.58
CA THR A 176 2.75 12.68 -13.65
C THR A 176 1.31 12.69 -13.14
N TRP A 177 1.02 12.01 -12.02
CA TRP A 177 -0.36 11.81 -11.52
C TRP A 177 -0.64 12.45 -10.16
N LYS A 178 0.38 12.60 -9.31
CA LYS A 178 0.23 13.28 -8.02
C LYS A 178 1.37 14.29 -7.86
N VAL A 179 0.99 15.55 -7.68
CA VAL A 179 1.94 16.61 -7.34
C VAL A 179 2.53 16.35 -5.96
N ASP A 180 1.74 15.98 -4.96
CA ASP A 180 2.26 15.72 -3.60
C ASP A 180 2.18 14.25 -3.20
N MET A 181 3.18 13.78 -2.44
CA MET A 181 3.15 12.47 -1.79
C MET A 181 2.20 12.54 -0.59
N ASN A 182 1.03 11.92 -0.72
CA ASN A 182 0.04 11.85 0.35
C ASN A 182 0.28 10.69 1.31
N ASP A 183 1.21 9.80 0.98
CA ASP A 183 1.51 8.61 1.76
C ASP A 183 2.38 9.01 2.96
N LYS A 184 2.12 8.39 4.10
CA LYS A 184 2.86 8.59 5.35
C LYS A 184 3.22 7.24 5.94
N PHE A 185 4.35 7.23 6.62
CA PHE A 185 4.79 6.09 7.39
C PHE A 185 5.18 6.52 8.80
N THR A 186 5.04 5.61 9.75
CA THR A 186 5.46 5.82 11.14
C THR A 186 6.17 4.57 11.63
N VAL A 187 7.35 4.75 12.24
CA VAL A 187 8.06 3.68 12.96
C VAL A 187 8.29 4.17 14.38
N VAL A 188 7.79 3.42 15.37
CA VAL A 188 8.03 3.72 16.79
C VAL A 188 8.77 2.56 17.43
N ASN A 189 10.03 2.81 17.78
CA ASN A 189 10.86 1.89 18.54
C ASN A 189 10.42 1.87 20.01
N ASN A 190 10.59 0.73 20.67
CA ASN A 190 10.23 0.53 22.08
C ASN A 190 8.80 1.00 22.40
N PHE A 191 7.86 0.62 21.54
CA PHE A 191 6.49 1.14 21.58
C PHE A 191 5.84 0.88 22.96
N GLY A 192 5.33 1.94 23.58
CA GLY A 192 4.81 1.91 24.95
C GLY A 192 5.88 1.76 26.03
N ASN A 193 7.09 2.26 25.78
CA ASN A 193 8.28 2.07 26.61
C ASN A 193 8.65 0.59 26.85
N LYS A 194 8.16 -0.34 26.02
CA LYS A 194 8.50 -1.76 26.10
C LYS A 194 9.70 -2.06 25.20
N PRO A 195 10.81 -2.61 25.74
CA PRO A 195 11.92 -3.03 24.92
C PRO A 195 11.49 -4.17 23.99
N ASN A 196 12.03 -4.19 22.76
CA ASN A 196 11.72 -5.20 21.75
C ASN A 196 10.23 -5.29 21.39
N VAL A 197 9.56 -4.14 21.41
CA VAL A 197 8.26 -3.95 20.77
C VAL A 197 8.38 -2.79 19.80
N CYS A 198 7.95 -2.99 18.56
CA CYS A 198 7.97 -1.96 17.53
C CYS A 198 6.60 -1.78 16.89
N PHE A 199 6.22 -0.53 16.70
CA PHE A 199 5.03 -0.18 15.93
C PHE A 199 5.44 0.28 14.52
N PHE A 200 4.69 -0.18 13.52
CA PHE A 200 4.81 0.23 12.12
C PHE A 200 3.44 0.71 11.63
N GLY A 201 3.41 1.86 10.98
CA GLY A 201 2.22 2.38 10.32
C GLY A 201 2.53 2.78 8.88
N LEU A 202 1.65 2.40 7.95
CA LEU A 202 1.64 2.86 6.57
C LEU A 202 0.26 3.44 6.28
N PHE A 203 0.23 4.65 5.75
CA PHE A 203 -0.97 5.47 5.62
C PHE A 203 -1.04 6.04 4.20
N ASP A 204 -2.00 5.63 3.40
CA ASP A 204 -2.19 6.11 2.02
C ASP A 204 -3.30 7.17 2.00
N GLY A 205 -2.90 8.42 1.78
CA GLY A 205 -3.79 9.58 1.73
C GLY A 205 -4.44 9.79 0.36
N HIS A 206 -5.76 9.97 0.37
CA HIS A 206 -6.55 10.32 -0.82
C HIS A 206 -7.26 11.66 -0.65
N HIS A 207 -7.38 12.40 -1.75
CA HIS A 207 -7.89 13.80 -1.78
C HIS A 207 -7.10 14.76 -0.85
N GLY A 208 -5.82 14.47 -0.61
CA GLY A 208 -4.88 15.27 0.17
C GLY A 208 -4.13 14.45 1.23
N ALA A 209 -3.05 15.02 1.76
CA ALA A 209 -2.21 14.37 2.78
C ALA A 209 -2.76 14.52 4.21
N SER A 210 -3.70 15.44 4.45
CA SER A 210 -4.08 15.86 5.81
C SER A 210 -4.58 14.70 6.70
N ALA A 211 -5.43 13.82 6.18
CA ALA A 211 -5.91 12.65 6.93
C ALA A 211 -4.79 11.65 7.22
N ALA A 212 -3.89 11.41 6.27
CA ALA A 212 -2.74 10.53 6.45
C ALA A 212 -1.75 11.10 7.47
N ASP A 213 -1.47 12.41 7.40
CA ASP A 213 -0.64 13.13 8.36
C ASP A 213 -1.19 12.97 9.78
N LEU A 214 -2.48 13.29 9.99
CA LEU A 214 -3.11 13.18 11.30
C LEU A 214 -3.10 11.73 11.82
N THR A 215 -3.44 10.78 10.95
CA THR A 215 -3.47 9.35 11.30
C THR A 215 -2.09 8.84 11.69
N SER A 216 -1.05 9.26 10.96
CA SER A 216 0.34 8.84 11.23
C SER A 216 0.85 9.26 12.61
N MET A 217 0.33 10.38 13.14
CA MET A 217 0.71 10.95 14.42
C MET A 217 -0.18 10.45 15.58
N GLU A 218 -1.50 10.42 15.38
CA GLU A 218 -2.45 10.20 16.48
C GLU A 218 -2.85 8.73 16.64
N LEU A 219 -2.88 7.92 15.57
CA LEU A 219 -3.26 6.51 15.65
C LEU A 219 -2.34 5.69 16.57
N PRO A 220 -1.00 5.82 16.53
CA PRO A 220 -0.12 5.08 17.44
C PRO A 220 -0.43 5.38 18.91
N VAL A 221 -0.74 6.64 19.24
CA VAL A 221 -1.04 7.07 20.61
C VAL A 221 -2.42 6.56 21.06
N LEU A 222 -3.43 6.59 20.17
CA LEU A 222 -4.74 6.00 20.44
C LEU A 222 -4.64 4.49 20.68
N LEU A 223 -3.83 3.80 19.89
CA LEU A 223 -3.58 2.37 20.05
C LEU A 223 -2.88 2.08 21.37
N LEU A 224 -1.83 2.83 21.70
CA LEU A 224 -1.10 2.69 22.94
C LEU A 224 -2.01 2.90 24.16
N HIS A 225 -2.90 3.89 24.11
CA HIS A 225 -3.91 4.11 25.15
C HIS A 225 -4.88 2.94 25.30
N GLN A 226 -5.26 2.28 24.22
CA GLN A 226 -6.09 1.09 24.33
C GLN A 226 -5.32 -0.08 24.95
N LEU A 227 -4.07 -0.28 24.53
CA LEU A 227 -3.18 -1.33 25.04
C LEU A 227 -2.91 -1.17 26.54
N SER A 228 -2.52 0.03 26.99
CA SER A 228 -2.17 0.31 28.39
C SER A 228 -3.31 0.09 29.38
N ARG A 229 -4.57 0.15 28.91
CA ARG A 229 -5.76 -0.09 29.76
C ARG A 229 -5.96 -1.55 30.14
N PHE A 230 -5.44 -2.51 29.38
CA PHE A 230 -5.58 -3.93 29.70
C PHE A 230 -4.25 -4.63 29.93
N ASP A 231 -3.15 -4.12 29.37
CA ASP A 231 -1.79 -4.60 29.63
C ASP A 231 -0.98 -3.45 30.25
N PRO A 232 -0.79 -3.46 31.59
CA PRO A 232 -0.02 -2.44 32.31
C PRO A 232 1.46 -2.35 31.91
N SER A 233 1.99 -3.32 31.16
CA SER A 233 3.37 -3.25 30.67
C SER A 233 3.55 -2.19 29.59
N TYR A 234 2.47 -1.78 28.91
CA TYR A 234 2.47 -0.66 27.97
C TYR A 234 2.31 0.65 28.74
N GLN A 235 3.35 1.48 28.73
CA GLN A 235 3.37 2.78 29.40
C GLN A 235 3.27 3.92 28.40
N MET A 236 2.52 4.95 28.77
CA MET A 236 2.39 6.18 27.99
C MET A 236 3.26 7.27 28.58
N THR A 237 3.89 8.07 27.73
CA THR A 237 4.59 9.29 28.16
C THR A 237 3.61 10.38 28.61
N THR A 238 4.11 11.39 29.30
CA THR A 238 3.31 12.53 29.74
C THR A 238 2.70 13.28 28.55
N GLU A 239 3.43 13.39 27.44
CA GLU A 239 3.01 14.05 26.21
C GLU A 239 1.87 13.27 25.55
N GLU A 240 1.99 11.94 25.48
CA GLU A 240 0.96 11.06 24.95
C GLU A 240 -0.31 11.10 25.80
N GLN A 241 -0.18 11.14 27.14
CA GLN A 241 -1.32 11.29 28.04
C GLN A 241 -2.03 12.64 27.86
N LYS A 242 -1.27 13.73 27.70
CA LYS A 242 -1.81 15.06 27.37
C LYS A 242 -2.52 15.07 26.02
N LEU A 243 -2.00 14.33 25.04
CA LEU A 243 -2.66 14.17 23.75
C LEU A 243 -4.00 13.44 23.92
N ILE A 244 -4.04 12.33 24.66
CA ILE A 244 -5.29 11.60 24.93
C ILE A 244 -6.31 12.48 25.66
N SER A 245 -5.88 13.23 26.68
CA SER A 245 -6.77 14.10 27.44
C SER A 245 -7.37 15.20 26.57
N SER A 246 -6.64 15.66 25.55
CA SER A 246 -7.15 16.65 24.59
C SER A 246 -8.31 16.13 23.72
N PHE A 247 -8.47 14.81 23.59
CA PHE A 247 -9.57 14.22 22.80
C PHE A 247 -10.91 14.14 23.55
N HIS A 248 -10.99 14.61 24.80
CA HIS A 248 -12.23 14.57 25.58
C HIS A 248 -13.39 15.30 24.90
N THR A 249 -13.11 16.34 24.10
CA THR A 249 -14.12 17.10 23.35
C THR A 249 -14.76 16.27 22.23
N VAL A 250 -14.01 15.33 21.65
CA VAL A 250 -14.44 14.47 20.53
C VAL A 250 -15.09 13.18 21.05
N PHE A 251 -14.54 12.59 22.11
CA PHE A 251 -15.03 11.36 22.73
C PHE A 251 -15.94 11.63 23.92
N ARG A 252 -17.15 12.12 23.64
CA ARG A 252 -18.24 12.33 24.61
C ARG A 252 -18.65 11.03 25.30
N GLU A 253 -19.32 11.15 26.45
CA GLU A 253 -19.71 10.01 27.30
C GLU A 253 -20.57 8.99 26.55
N GLU A 254 -21.50 9.46 25.71
CA GLU A 254 -22.32 8.63 24.81
C GLU A 254 -21.49 7.76 23.86
N TYR A 255 -20.40 8.31 23.30
CA TYR A 255 -19.51 7.57 22.40
C TYR A 255 -18.70 6.53 23.17
N ARG A 256 -18.26 6.86 24.39
CA ARG A 256 -17.57 5.91 25.28
C ARG A 256 -18.49 4.76 25.69
N ALA A 257 -19.77 5.03 25.94
CA ALA A 257 -20.76 4.00 26.23
C ALA A 257 -20.94 3.03 25.05
N MET A 258 -21.02 3.54 23.82
CA MET A 258 -21.07 2.70 22.62
C MET A 258 -19.79 1.86 22.43
N GLU A 259 -18.61 2.42 22.72
CA GLU A 259 -17.32 1.73 22.67
C GLU A 259 -17.27 0.54 23.67
N VAL A 260 -17.82 0.73 24.87
CA VAL A 260 -17.92 -0.34 25.88
C VAL A 260 -18.83 -1.46 25.38
N LEU A 261 -20.01 -1.12 24.84
CA LEU A 261 -20.96 -2.10 24.32
C LEU A 261 -20.38 -2.96 23.20
N PHE A 262 -19.61 -2.34 22.28
CA PHE A 262 -18.91 -3.04 21.21
C PHE A 262 -17.93 -4.12 21.73
N SER A 263 -17.33 -3.88 22.89
CA SER A 263 -16.34 -4.77 23.51
C SER A 263 -16.96 -5.95 24.26
N MET A 264 -18.25 -5.88 24.61
CA MET A 264 -18.94 -6.83 25.48
C MET A 264 -19.51 -8.07 24.78
N LYS A 265 -19.43 -8.17 23.44
CA LYS A 265 -19.90 -9.37 22.72
C LYS A 265 -19.07 -10.59 23.15
N LYS A 266 -19.69 -11.48 23.94
CA LYS A 266 -19.10 -12.69 24.53
C LYS A 266 -18.64 -13.68 23.44
N ARG A 267 -17.38 -14.10 23.50
CA ARG A 267 -16.89 -15.35 22.88
C ARG A 267 -15.91 -16.08 23.81
N LYS A 268 -15.79 -17.39 23.59
CA LYS A 268 -15.16 -18.40 24.45
C LYS A 268 -13.74 -18.01 24.87
N GLU A 269 -13.43 -18.40 26.10
CA GLU A 269 -12.39 -17.94 27.02
C GLU A 269 -10.92 -18.18 26.62
N PHE A 270 -10.63 -18.74 25.43
CA PHE A 270 -9.38 -19.46 25.19
C PHE A 270 -8.28 -18.72 24.41
N ARG A 271 -8.45 -17.43 24.06
CA ARG A 271 -7.35 -16.57 23.51
C ARG A 271 -7.42 -15.12 24.00
N ARG A 272 -7.54 -14.90 25.31
CA ARG A 272 -7.77 -13.57 25.90
C ARG A 272 -6.73 -12.51 25.50
N GLU A 273 -5.43 -12.82 25.51
CA GLU A 273 -4.38 -11.82 25.22
C GLU A 273 -4.40 -11.34 23.77
N LEU A 274 -4.43 -12.28 22.81
CA LEU A 274 -4.49 -11.98 21.37
C LEU A 274 -5.76 -11.20 20.99
N GLU A 275 -6.90 -11.62 21.54
CA GLU A 275 -8.15 -10.94 21.33
C GLU A 275 -8.14 -9.52 21.90
N ASN A 276 -7.44 -9.29 23.01
CA ASN A 276 -7.33 -7.95 23.60
C ASN A 276 -6.53 -7.00 22.71
N ILE A 277 -5.40 -7.45 22.14
CA ILE A 277 -4.63 -6.64 21.19
C ILE A 277 -5.46 -6.30 19.95
N HIS A 278 -6.17 -7.28 19.38
CA HIS A 278 -7.03 -7.04 18.22
C HIS A 278 -8.22 -6.11 18.55
N LYS A 279 -8.80 -6.22 19.76
CA LYS A 279 -9.81 -5.26 20.25
C LYS A 279 -9.21 -3.87 20.41
N ALA A 280 -7.96 -3.76 20.85
CA ALA A 280 -7.25 -2.48 20.97
C ALA A 280 -7.11 -1.81 19.61
N PHE A 281 -6.69 -2.57 18.59
CA PHE A 281 -6.67 -2.10 17.21
C PHE A 281 -8.06 -1.63 16.76
N ALA A 282 -9.08 -2.47 16.88
CA ALA A 282 -10.44 -2.10 16.45
C ALA A 282 -10.92 -0.79 17.10
N LYS A 283 -10.69 -0.62 18.41
CA LYS A 283 -11.04 0.61 19.14
C LYS A 283 -10.22 1.82 18.69
N ALA A 284 -8.91 1.64 18.48
CA ALA A 284 -8.02 2.70 18.04
C ALA A 284 -8.42 3.23 16.66
N PHE A 285 -8.68 2.33 15.71
CA PHE A 285 -9.17 2.70 14.38
C PHE A 285 -10.54 3.37 14.43
N TRP A 286 -11.46 2.86 15.26
CA TRP A 286 -12.77 3.49 15.41
C TRP A 286 -12.67 4.91 16.01
N ARG A 287 -11.82 5.09 17.01
CA ARG A 287 -11.53 6.41 17.58
C ARG A 287 -10.88 7.34 16.58
N MET A 288 -9.95 6.83 15.77
CA MET A 288 -9.29 7.60 14.71
C MET A 288 -10.28 8.07 13.65
N ASP A 289 -11.17 7.19 13.19
CA ASP A 289 -12.23 7.53 12.24
C ASP A 289 -13.16 8.63 12.80
N ARG A 290 -13.49 8.58 14.09
CA ARG A 290 -14.25 9.66 14.74
C ARG A 290 -13.47 10.98 14.78
N LEU A 291 -12.16 10.95 15.04
CA LEU A 291 -11.29 12.13 15.03
C LEU A 291 -11.18 12.74 13.64
N LEU A 292 -11.05 11.92 12.59
CA LEU A 292 -11.01 12.38 11.21
C LEU A 292 -12.32 13.05 10.78
N ARG A 293 -13.47 12.53 11.23
CA ARG A 293 -14.78 13.11 10.89
C ARG A 293 -15.08 14.41 11.63
N LEU A 294 -14.85 14.45 12.94
CA LEU A 294 -15.21 15.62 13.75
C LEU A 294 -14.12 16.68 13.80
N GLY A 295 -12.85 16.28 13.62
CA GLY A 295 -11.70 17.18 13.71
C GLY A 295 -11.45 17.67 15.14
N ARG A 296 -10.16 17.74 15.53
CA ARG A 296 -9.74 18.47 16.74
C ARG A 296 -9.44 19.95 16.44
N LYS A 297 -9.08 20.23 15.19
CA LYS A 297 -8.85 21.55 14.62
C LYS A 297 -9.69 21.55 13.36
N GLU A 298 -10.88 22.16 13.36
CA GLU A 298 -11.79 22.20 12.21
C GLU A 298 -11.10 22.87 11.00
N VAL A 299 -10.28 22.10 10.28
CA VAL A 299 -9.73 22.47 9.00
C VAL A 299 -10.43 21.56 8.01
N SER A 300 -11.26 22.15 7.15
CA SER A 300 -12.03 21.46 6.11
C SER A 300 -11.19 20.39 5.37
N ARG A 301 -9.91 20.67 5.17
CA ARG A 301 -8.93 19.80 4.51
C ARG A 301 -8.79 18.39 5.09
N VAL A 302 -9.07 18.16 6.38
CA VAL A 302 -9.04 16.80 6.96
C VAL A 302 -10.32 16.05 6.61
N GLN A 303 -11.48 16.68 6.77
CA GLN A 303 -12.80 16.08 6.49
C GLN A 303 -13.02 15.76 5.01
N TRP A 304 -12.44 16.57 4.11
CA TRP A 304 -12.50 16.35 2.66
C TRP A 304 -11.38 15.46 2.13
N SER A 305 -10.49 14.97 3.00
CA SER A 305 -9.46 13.98 2.68
C SER A 305 -9.78 12.65 3.36
N GLY A 306 -9.14 11.57 2.93
CA GLY A 306 -9.23 10.30 3.62
C GLY A 306 -7.92 9.53 3.59
N CYS A 307 -7.88 8.43 4.33
CA CYS A 307 -6.67 7.64 4.54
C CYS A 307 -7.01 6.15 4.56
N SER A 308 -6.31 5.34 3.75
CA SER A 308 -6.17 3.90 4.02
C SER A 308 -5.01 3.70 5.00
N ALA A 309 -5.07 2.71 5.86
CA ALA A 309 -4.09 2.54 6.92
C ALA A 309 -3.81 1.06 7.20
N VAL A 310 -2.53 0.71 7.28
CA VAL A 310 -2.02 -0.55 7.82
C VAL A 310 -1.18 -0.23 9.03
N ALA A 311 -1.54 -0.81 10.17
CA ALA A 311 -0.81 -0.66 11.42
C ALA A 311 -0.39 -2.03 11.93
N CYS A 312 0.86 -2.16 12.35
CA CYS A 312 1.45 -3.40 12.84
C CYS A 312 2.15 -3.19 14.17
N ILE A 313 2.07 -4.18 15.06
CA ILE A 313 2.91 -4.29 16.25
C ILE A 313 3.70 -5.58 16.16
N LEU A 314 5.02 -5.48 16.28
CA LEU A 314 5.90 -6.63 16.42
C LEU A 314 6.36 -6.72 17.87
N GLU A 315 5.99 -7.81 18.56
CA GLU A 315 6.48 -8.15 19.89
C GLU A 315 7.53 -9.27 19.80
N CYS A 316 8.65 -9.12 20.50
CA CYS A 316 9.63 -10.19 20.67
C CYS A 316 9.41 -10.94 21.99
N LYS A 317 9.30 -12.27 21.92
CA LYS A 317 9.21 -13.14 23.09
C LYS A 317 10.44 -14.04 23.15
N ILE A 318 11.18 -13.95 24.26
CA ILE A 318 12.34 -14.81 24.51
C ILE A 318 11.86 -15.98 25.37
N LYS A 319 11.83 -17.19 24.82
CA LYS A 319 11.60 -18.40 25.61
C LYS A 319 12.94 -18.91 26.13
N SER A 320 13.15 -18.77 27.43
CA SER A 320 14.13 -19.60 28.14
C SER A 320 13.55 -21.02 28.25
N PRO A 321 14.28 -22.08 27.86
CA PRO A 321 13.80 -23.45 28.02
C PRO A 321 13.69 -23.94 29.48
N TYR A 322 13.79 -23.06 30.49
CA TYR A 322 13.74 -23.45 31.89
C TYR A 322 12.67 -22.70 32.68
N THR A 323 11.47 -23.28 32.77
CA THR A 323 10.51 -23.01 33.84
C THR A 323 9.74 -24.29 34.19
N LYS A 324 10.37 -25.11 35.03
CA LYS A 324 9.75 -25.87 36.13
C LYS A 324 10.85 -26.63 36.88
N SER A 325 10.99 -26.30 38.17
CA SER A 325 11.77 -26.95 39.22
C SER A 325 12.54 -28.24 38.84
N GLN A 326 13.86 -28.17 38.77
CA GLN A 326 14.70 -29.28 39.24
C GLN A 326 15.62 -28.75 40.33
N ARG A 327 15.22 -29.03 41.58
CA ARG A 327 16.20 -29.23 42.65
C ARG A 327 17.03 -30.44 42.24
N GLY A 328 18.33 -30.23 42.10
CA GLY A 328 19.36 -31.27 42.21
C GLY A 328 19.58 -32.12 40.96
N THR A 329 20.52 -31.68 40.11
CA THR A 329 21.64 -32.54 39.71
C THR A 329 22.79 -31.64 39.24
N THR A 330 23.78 -31.45 40.11
CA THR A 330 25.07 -30.86 39.77
C THR A 330 25.85 -31.90 38.99
N ASP A 331 26.14 -31.65 37.72
CA ASP A 331 27.13 -32.43 36.98
C ASP A 331 28.54 -31.98 37.38
N ARG A 332 29.46 -32.93 37.47
CA ARG A 332 30.75 -32.81 38.20
C ARG A 332 31.78 -31.82 37.62
N ASN A 333 31.44 -31.07 36.57
CA ASN A 333 32.34 -30.13 35.87
C ASN A 333 31.68 -28.78 35.58
N GLY A 334 31.23 -28.06 36.63
CA GLY A 334 31.16 -26.59 36.78
C GLY A 334 30.72 -25.62 35.65
N TRP A 335 30.26 -26.07 34.48
CA TRP A 335 30.00 -25.21 33.32
C TRP A 335 28.53 -25.37 32.89
N PRO A 336 27.69 -24.32 33.00
CA PRO A 336 26.31 -24.40 32.55
C PRO A 336 26.29 -24.50 31.01
N LYS A 337 25.77 -25.62 30.48
CA LYS A 337 25.41 -25.73 29.06
C LYS A 337 24.33 -24.68 28.76
N ARG A 338 24.72 -23.54 28.18
CA ARG A 338 23.79 -22.55 27.62
C ARG A 338 23.08 -23.19 26.42
N LEU A 339 21.90 -23.75 26.64
CA LEU A 339 20.99 -24.10 25.55
C LEU A 339 20.62 -22.82 24.77
N PRO A 340 20.49 -22.88 23.44
CA PRO A 340 20.13 -21.72 22.64
C PRO A 340 18.75 -21.20 23.07
N GLN A 341 18.69 -19.94 23.47
CA GLN A 341 17.44 -19.24 23.72
C GLN A 341 16.68 -19.13 22.40
N ILE A 342 15.45 -19.64 22.36
CA ILE A 342 14.61 -19.51 21.17
C ILE A 342 13.93 -18.14 21.25
N ILE A 343 14.35 -17.26 20.35
CA ILE A 343 13.74 -15.94 20.14
C ILE A 343 12.69 -16.09 19.05
N TYR A 344 11.44 -15.76 19.34
CA TYR A 344 10.37 -15.72 18.35
C TYR A 344 9.61 -14.40 18.47
N GLY A 345 8.98 -14.01 17.37
CA GLY A 345 8.23 -12.76 17.28
C GLY A 345 6.77 -13.03 17.01
N GLU A 346 5.93 -12.12 17.48
CA GLU A 346 4.51 -12.09 17.17
C GLU A 346 4.20 -10.77 16.47
N LEU A 347 3.68 -10.87 15.24
CA LEU A 347 3.31 -9.71 14.42
C LEU A 347 1.78 -9.61 14.38
N HIS A 348 1.25 -8.55 14.99
CA HIS A 348 -0.15 -8.19 14.89
C HIS A 348 -0.33 -7.17 13.78
N VAL A 349 -1.33 -7.37 12.91
CA VAL A 349 -1.59 -6.50 11.76
C VAL A 349 -3.07 -6.11 11.76
N ALA A 350 -3.33 -4.82 11.61
CA ALA A 350 -4.66 -4.27 11.36
C ALA A 350 -4.61 -3.48 10.06
N ASN A 351 -5.57 -3.73 9.18
CA ASN A 351 -5.69 -3.08 7.88
C ASN A 351 -7.09 -2.49 7.71
N THR A 352 -7.15 -1.25 7.24
CA THR A 352 -8.38 -0.60 6.77
C THR A 352 -8.10 0.10 5.44
N GLY A 353 -8.80 -0.32 4.38
CA GLY A 353 -8.65 0.24 3.04
C GLY A 353 -7.97 -0.72 2.07
N ALA A 354 -7.38 -0.16 1.01
CA ALA A 354 -6.81 -0.94 -0.11
C ALA A 354 -5.30 -1.22 0.03
N SER A 355 -4.70 -0.85 1.16
CA SER A 355 -3.29 -1.09 1.44
C SER A 355 -3.08 -2.57 1.78
N ASP A 356 -2.10 -3.23 1.15
CA ASP A 356 -1.85 -4.67 1.32
C ASP A 356 -0.52 -4.91 2.05
N LEU A 357 -0.49 -5.93 2.92
CA LEU A 357 0.74 -6.45 3.54
C LEU A 357 1.12 -7.78 2.88
N ILE A 358 2.35 -7.87 2.36
CA ILE A 358 2.88 -9.08 1.71
C ILE A 358 4.06 -9.59 2.54
N SER A 359 3.93 -10.81 3.09
CA SER A 359 5.03 -11.57 3.68
C SER A 359 5.55 -12.63 2.70
N PHE A 360 6.86 -12.86 2.68
CA PHE A 360 7.52 -13.87 1.84
C PHE A 360 8.03 -15.05 2.66
#